data_AF-T1CAH6-F1
#
_entry.id   AF-T1CAH6-F1
#
_cell.length_a   1.000
_cell.length_b   1.000
_cell.length_c   1.000
_cell.angle_alpha   90.00
_cell.angle_beta   90.00
_cell.angle_gamma   90.00
#
_symmetry.space_group_name_H-M   'P 1'
#
loop_
_entity.id
_entity.type
_entity.pdbx_description
1 polymer ?
#
loop_
_entity_poly.entity_id
_entity_poly.type
_entity_poly.pdbx_seq_one_letter_code
_entity_poly.pdbx_strand_id
1 'polypeptide(L)'
;MSSKQWCAGVVLALVGATSADAASYLVLGRTGSNAQTLQKQIEAVPGGTLQRALPGLLTFAVQSDDAAYPARLRALPGVQYVAPDRSFTLGEPRQVPLAGDAAEAAAQMQRALAGGAPRALSGAVDQGLLAGNALYQMQWAVQDVQAPGAWNRGYSGAGVRVAILDSGIDCGNAWLAPNIDFAAAASLVPGEGVCVQPGFYFNHGTHVAGIVAALPSSFGSVGIAPGATLIPVKVLSEYTGSGAFSWVLG
;
A
#
# COMPACT_ATOMS: atom_id res chain seq x y z
N MET A 1 -59.75 6.06 3.42
CA MET A 1 -60.03 4.62 3.24
C MET A 1 -58.75 3.99 2.72
N SER A 2 -57.95 3.40 3.62
CA SER A 2 -57.68 1.95 3.72
C SER A 2 -56.76 1.47 2.59
N SER A 3 -55.58 0.87 2.81
CA SER A 3 -55.24 -0.14 3.82
C SER A 3 -53.72 -0.21 4.05
N LYS A 4 -53.33 -0.38 5.31
CA LYS A 4 -51.98 -0.80 5.75
C LYS A 4 -51.95 -2.33 5.76
N GLN A 5 -50.92 -2.94 5.18
CA GLN A 5 -50.58 -4.35 5.42
C GLN A 5 -49.31 -4.43 6.27
N TRP A 6 -49.43 -5.13 7.39
CA TRP A 6 -48.36 -5.42 8.33
C TRP A 6 -47.70 -6.73 7.93
N CYS A 7 -46.37 -6.75 7.75
CA CYS A 7 -45.58 -7.97 7.79
C CYS A 7 -45.00 -8.11 9.19
N ALA A 8 -45.45 -9.14 9.93
CA ALA A 8 -44.87 -9.57 11.18
C ALA A 8 -43.55 -10.31 10.88
N GLY A 9 -42.42 -9.65 11.10
CA GLY A 9 -41.10 -10.25 11.03
C GLY A 9 -40.68 -10.76 12.41
N VAL A 10 -40.40 -12.05 12.49
CA VAL A 10 -39.87 -12.78 13.65
C VAL A 10 -38.60 -12.09 14.16
N VAL A 11 -38.59 -11.67 15.42
CA VAL A 11 -37.36 -11.24 16.10
C VAL A 11 -36.63 -12.49 16.56
N LEU A 12 -35.69 -12.96 15.73
CA LEU A 12 -34.71 -13.94 16.15
C LEU A 12 -33.65 -13.19 16.96
N ALA A 13 -33.72 -13.28 18.29
CA ALA A 13 -32.66 -12.78 19.16
C ALA A 13 -31.45 -13.72 19.00
N LEU A 14 -30.56 -13.38 18.07
CA LEU A 14 -29.19 -13.88 18.07
C LEU A 14 -28.51 -13.31 19.30
N VAL A 15 -28.36 -14.14 20.34
CA VAL A 15 -27.36 -13.90 21.38
C VAL A 15 -26.00 -14.04 20.70
N GLY A 16 -25.52 -12.93 20.16
CA GLY A 16 -24.14 -12.83 19.72
C GLY A 16 -23.27 -12.97 20.96
N ALA A 17 -22.61 -14.12 21.11
CA ALA A 17 -21.42 -14.17 21.94
C ALA A 17 -20.48 -13.10 21.37
N THR A 18 -20.22 -12.06 22.14
CA THR A 18 -19.15 -11.11 21.82
C THR A 18 -17.85 -11.88 21.99
N SER A 19 -17.41 -12.59 20.94
CA SER A 19 -16.00 -12.92 20.82
C SER A 19 -15.30 -11.57 20.83
N ALA A 20 -14.51 -11.31 21.88
CA ALA A 20 -13.60 -10.18 21.84
C ALA A 20 -12.75 -10.34 20.58
N ASP A 21 -12.74 -9.33 19.71
CA ASP A 21 -11.89 -9.38 18.52
C ASP A 21 -10.46 -9.69 18.97
N ALA A 22 -9.89 -10.73 18.38
CA ALA A 22 -8.58 -11.21 18.80
C ALA A 22 -7.54 -10.11 18.58
N ALA A 23 -6.84 -9.71 19.64
CA ALA A 23 -5.87 -8.64 19.64
C ALA A 23 -4.51 -9.10 19.08
N SER A 24 -3.84 -8.21 18.35
CA SER A 24 -2.53 -8.46 17.77
C SER A 24 -1.40 -7.91 18.64
N TYR A 25 -0.30 -8.66 18.74
CA TYR A 25 0.89 -8.30 19.52
C TYR A 25 2.17 -8.56 18.73
N LEU A 26 3.19 -7.74 19.00
CA LEU A 26 4.57 -7.97 18.60
C LEU A 26 5.37 -8.49 19.80
N VAL A 27 6.04 -9.62 19.60
CA VAL A 27 6.97 -10.24 20.54
C VAL A 27 8.38 -10.01 20.03
N LEU A 28 9.20 -9.30 20.80
CA LEU A 28 10.59 -9.04 20.47
C LEU A 28 11.48 -9.92 21.34
N GLY A 29 12.34 -10.70 20.70
CA GLY A 29 13.34 -11.53 21.34
C GLY A 29 14.55 -10.72 21.79
N ARG A 30 15.22 -11.21 22.83
CA ARG A 30 16.44 -10.64 23.37
C ARG A 30 17.60 -10.94 22.43
N THR A 31 18.45 -9.95 22.18
CA THR A 31 19.69 -10.12 21.39
C THR A 31 20.48 -11.34 21.87
N GLY A 32 20.91 -12.20 20.94
CA GLY A 32 21.60 -13.46 21.22
C GLY A 32 20.69 -14.68 21.40
N SER A 33 19.36 -14.50 21.43
CA SER A 33 18.42 -15.63 21.45
C SER A 33 18.40 -16.36 20.10
N ASN A 34 18.16 -17.67 20.12
CA ASN A 34 17.93 -18.44 18.90
C ASN A 34 16.50 -18.21 18.38
N ALA A 35 16.36 -17.70 17.16
CA ALA A 35 15.07 -17.35 16.57
C ALA A 35 14.13 -18.55 16.43
N GLN A 36 14.65 -19.71 15.99
CA GLN A 36 13.84 -20.91 15.77
C GLN A 36 13.35 -21.52 17.08
N THR A 37 14.19 -21.55 18.11
CA THR A 37 13.79 -21.96 19.45
C THR A 37 12.73 -21.05 20.01
N LEU A 38 12.92 -19.73 19.91
CA LEU A 38 11.97 -18.75 20.40
C LEU A 38 10.62 -18.83 19.66
N GLN A 39 10.64 -19.01 18.34
CA GLN A 39 9.43 -19.23 17.55
C GLN A 39 8.64 -20.44 18.05
N LYS A 40 9.31 -21.60 18.22
CA LYS A 40 8.66 -22.82 18.72
C LYS A 40 8.08 -22.64 20.13
N GLN A 41 8.77 -21.89 20.98
CA GLN A 41 8.26 -21.56 22.31
C GLN A 41 6.99 -20.72 22.25
N ILE A 42 6.95 -19.72 21.36
CA ILE A 42 5.78 -18.86 21.12
C ILE A 42 4.60 -19.67 20.58
N GLU A 43 4.83 -20.53 19.58
CA GLU A 43 3.83 -21.42 19.00
C GLU A 43 3.24 -22.40 20.02
N ALA A 44 4.02 -22.79 21.03
CA ALA A 44 3.58 -23.68 22.10
C ALA A 44 2.77 -22.96 23.21
N VAL A 45 2.70 -21.63 23.23
CA VAL A 45 1.91 -20.91 24.24
C VAL A 45 0.42 -21.05 23.91
N PRO A 46 -0.41 -21.61 24.82
CA PRO A 46 -1.83 -21.79 24.55
C PRO A 46 -2.57 -20.46 24.47
N GLY A 47 -3.64 -20.44 23.68
CA GLY A 47 -4.55 -19.30 23.58
C GLY A 47 -4.11 -18.21 22.59
N GLY A 48 -3.14 -18.46 21.73
CA GLY A 48 -2.82 -17.54 20.64
C GLY A 48 -2.23 -18.24 19.42
N THR A 49 -2.11 -17.48 18.35
CA THR A 49 -1.64 -17.97 17.04
C THR A 49 -0.48 -17.12 16.57
N LEU A 50 0.57 -17.78 16.07
CA LEU A 50 1.64 -17.08 15.36
C LEU A 50 1.13 -16.70 13.98
N GLN A 51 1.10 -15.39 13.71
CA GLN A 51 0.71 -14.83 12.42
C GLN A 51 1.93 -14.67 11.52
N ARG A 52 3.06 -14.24 12.09
CA ARG A 52 4.30 -14.01 11.35
C ARG A 52 5.54 -14.13 12.21
N ALA A 53 6.61 -14.62 11.61
CA ALA A 53 7.94 -14.64 12.21
C ALA A 53 8.95 -13.88 11.33
N LEU A 54 9.68 -12.96 11.95
CA LEU A 54 10.78 -12.20 11.37
C LEU A 54 12.07 -12.59 12.11
N PRO A 55 12.63 -13.78 11.82
CA PRO A 55 13.72 -14.34 12.60
C PRO A 55 14.99 -13.48 12.56
N GLY A 56 15.24 -12.75 11.46
CA GLY A 56 16.34 -11.80 11.34
C GLY A 56 16.23 -10.59 12.28
N LEU A 57 15.02 -10.28 12.75
CA LEU A 57 14.76 -9.21 13.72
C LEU A 57 14.47 -9.75 15.13
N LEU A 58 14.43 -11.08 15.31
CA LEU A 58 13.87 -11.73 16.50
C LEU A 58 12.45 -11.22 16.84
N THR A 59 11.65 -10.88 15.83
CA THR A 59 10.31 -10.31 16.02
C THR A 59 9.25 -11.28 15.55
N PHE A 60 8.16 -11.41 16.31
CA PHE A 60 7.06 -12.33 16.00
C PHE A 60 5.72 -11.59 16.18
N ALA A 61 4.87 -11.63 15.16
CA ALA A 61 3.51 -11.12 15.25
C ALA A 61 2.57 -12.27 15.63
N VAL A 62 1.79 -12.08 16.68
CA VAL A 62 0.88 -13.08 17.24
C VAL A 62 -0.50 -12.47 17.45
N GLN A 63 -1.54 -13.31 17.45
CA GLN A 63 -2.91 -12.89 17.71
C GLN A 63 -3.53 -13.74 18.82
N SER A 64 -4.35 -13.13 19.68
CA SER A 64 -5.05 -13.81 20.77
C SER A 64 -6.25 -13.02 21.26
N ASP A 65 -7.36 -13.71 21.54
CA ASP A 65 -8.53 -13.19 22.26
C ASP A 65 -8.42 -13.35 23.79
N ASP A 66 -7.38 -14.03 24.29
CA ASP A 66 -7.13 -14.22 25.72
C ASP A 66 -6.29 -13.05 26.30
N ALA A 67 -6.91 -12.28 27.19
CA ALA A 67 -6.28 -11.16 27.89
C ALA A 67 -5.02 -11.54 28.70
N ALA A 68 -4.87 -12.80 29.10
CA ALA A 68 -3.70 -13.29 29.83
C ALA A 68 -2.55 -13.74 28.91
N TYR A 69 -2.78 -13.87 27.59
CA TYR A 69 -1.77 -14.34 26.63
C TYR A 69 -0.48 -13.49 26.62
N PRO A 70 -0.53 -12.14 26.63
CA PRO A 70 0.69 -11.33 26.65
C PRO A 70 1.56 -11.55 27.89
N ALA A 71 0.96 -11.86 29.04
CA ALA A 71 1.71 -12.17 30.25
C ALA A 71 2.46 -13.51 30.13
N ARG A 72 1.84 -14.52 29.51
CA ARG A 72 2.49 -15.82 29.24
C ARG A 72 3.66 -15.67 28.28
N LEU A 73 3.52 -14.87 27.22
CA LEU A 73 4.62 -14.58 26.29
C LEU A 73 5.80 -13.89 26.98
N ARG A 74 5.54 -12.91 27.86
CA ARG A 74 6.61 -12.21 28.61
C ARG A 74 7.39 -13.12 29.56
N ALA A 75 6.79 -14.24 29.98
CA ALA A 75 7.45 -15.22 30.85
C ALA A 75 8.38 -16.18 30.08
N LEU A 76 8.34 -16.19 28.74
CA LEU A 76 9.20 -17.08 27.96
C LEU A 76 10.68 -16.65 28.04
N PRO A 77 11.60 -17.62 28.21
CA PRO A 77 13.02 -17.32 28.15
C PRO A 77 13.39 -16.81 26.74
N GLY A 78 14.15 -15.71 26.69
CA GLY A 78 14.54 -15.10 25.42
C GLY A 78 13.55 -14.08 24.87
N VAL A 79 12.36 -13.88 25.46
CA VAL A 79 11.51 -12.71 25.18
C VAL A 79 12.05 -11.49 25.92
N GLN A 80 12.10 -10.36 25.22
CA GLN A 80 12.49 -9.05 25.77
C GLN A 80 11.28 -8.14 25.94
N TYR A 81 10.42 -8.03 24.92
CA TYR A 81 9.23 -7.19 24.97
C TYR A 81 8.03 -7.89 24.33
N VAL A 82 6.84 -7.56 24.84
CA VAL A 82 5.55 -7.86 24.20
C VAL A 82 4.73 -6.59 24.20
N ALA A 83 4.43 -6.08 23.01
CA ALA A 83 3.70 -4.83 22.81
C ALA A 83 2.49 -5.06 21.88
N PRO A 84 1.40 -4.30 22.02
CA PRO A 84 0.32 -4.32 21.03
C PRO A 84 0.85 -3.99 19.64
N ASP A 85 0.41 -4.73 18.63
CA ASP A 85 0.66 -4.42 17.24
C ASP A 85 -0.28 -3.28 16.82
N ARG A 86 0.26 -2.09 16.62
CA ARG A 86 -0.53 -0.89 16.34
C ARG A 86 -0.82 -0.79 14.86
N SER A 87 -2.01 -0.32 14.51
CA SER A 87 -2.37 0.01 13.14
C SER A 87 -2.10 1.48 12.83
N PHE A 88 -1.75 1.73 11.58
CA PHE A 88 -1.74 3.06 10.97
C PHE A 88 -2.90 3.12 9.98
N THR A 89 -3.55 4.28 9.90
CA THR A 89 -4.65 4.51 8.96
C THR A 89 -4.34 5.78 8.19
N LEU A 90 -4.40 5.70 6.85
CA LEU A 90 -4.30 6.88 6.00
C LEU A 90 -5.49 7.80 6.27
N GLY A 91 -5.21 9.08 6.47
CA GLY A 91 -6.25 10.09 6.44
C GLY A 91 -6.68 10.31 4.99
N GLU A 92 -7.98 10.29 4.74
CA GLU A 92 -8.51 10.71 3.45
C GLU A 92 -8.06 12.15 3.17
N PRO A 93 -7.38 12.41 2.03
CA PRO A 93 -6.99 13.77 1.70
C PRO A 93 -8.24 14.63 1.60
N ARG A 94 -8.14 15.87 2.08
CA ARG A 94 -9.21 16.84 1.90
C ARG A 94 -9.48 16.97 0.40
N GLN A 95 -10.64 16.49 -0.03
CA GLN A 95 -11.14 16.67 -1.39
C GLN A 95 -11.34 18.17 -1.60
N VAL A 96 -10.43 18.79 -2.35
CA VAL A 96 -10.60 20.17 -2.82
C VAL A 96 -11.20 20.05 -4.22
N PRO A 97 -12.44 20.53 -4.45
CA PRO A 97 -13.02 20.51 -5.78
C PRO A 97 -12.07 21.24 -6.73
N LEU A 98 -11.64 20.55 -7.80
CA LEU A 98 -10.95 21.22 -8.89
C LEU A 98 -11.94 22.24 -9.47
N ALA A 99 -11.48 23.47 -9.69
CA ALA A 99 -12.28 24.54 -10.28
C ALA A 99 -12.48 24.33 -11.80
N GLY A 100 -12.68 23.09 -12.25
CA GLY A 100 -12.78 22.71 -13.65
C GLY A 100 -13.79 21.59 -13.87
N ASP A 101 -14.25 21.45 -15.12
CA ASP A 101 -15.25 20.46 -15.50
C ASP A 101 -14.63 19.05 -15.53
N ALA A 102 -15.12 18.16 -14.68
CA ALA A 102 -14.70 16.76 -14.63
C ALA A 102 -14.89 16.03 -15.98
N ALA A 103 -15.86 16.46 -16.80
CA ALA A 103 -16.07 15.92 -18.14
C ALA A 103 -14.93 16.30 -19.10
N GLU A 104 -14.38 17.52 -18.95
CA GLU A 104 -13.25 17.97 -19.77
C GLU A 104 -11.97 17.21 -19.42
N ALA A 105 -11.71 16.99 -18.12
CA ALA A 105 -10.60 16.17 -17.66
C ALA A 105 -10.70 14.72 -18.17
N ALA A 106 -11.90 14.12 -18.13
CA ALA A 106 -12.14 12.79 -18.66
C ALA A 106 -11.93 12.71 -20.19
N ALA A 107 -12.40 13.71 -20.95
CA ALA A 107 -12.19 13.79 -22.39
C ALA A 107 -10.71 13.99 -22.77
N GLN A 108 -9.96 14.74 -21.97
CA GLN A 108 -8.50 14.88 -22.13
C GLN A 108 -7.78 13.54 -21.88
N MET A 109 -8.14 12.81 -20.82
CA MET A 109 -7.60 11.47 -20.55
C MET A 109 -7.90 10.49 -21.70
N GLN A 110 -9.14 10.47 -22.21
CA GLN A 110 -9.50 9.61 -23.35
C GLN A 110 -8.71 9.95 -24.62
N ARG A 111 -8.49 11.24 -24.91
CA ARG A 111 -7.65 11.67 -26.05
C ARG A 111 -6.19 11.25 -25.88
N ALA A 112 -5.65 11.30 -24.67
CA ALA A 112 -4.30 10.84 -24.38
C ALA A 112 -4.13 9.34 -24.59
N LEU A 113 -5.08 8.54 -24.10
CA LEU A 113 -5.11 7.10 -24.32
C LEU A 113 -5.21 6.75 -25.81
N ALA A 114 -5.94 7.55 -26.60
CA ALA A 114 -6.05 7.41 -28.05
C ALA A 114 -4.81 7.90 -28.82
N GLY A 115 -4.07 8.87 -28.28
CA GLY A 115 -2.85 9.45 -28.86
C GLY A 115 -1.59 8.58 -28.71
N GLY A 116 -1.70 7.46 -28.01
CA GLY A 116 -0.63 6.51 -27.75
C GLY A 116 -0.32 6.42 -26.26
N ALA A 117 -0.49 5.22 -25.69
CA ALA A 117 -0.14 4.95 -24.31
C ALA A 117 1.34 5.30 -24.02
N PRO A 118 1.69 5.69 -22.78
CA PRO A 118 3.07 5.91 -22.38
C PRO A 118 3.92 4.70 -22.74
N ARG A 119 5.10 4.93 -23.31
CA ARG A 119 6.04 3.86 -23.63
C ARG A 119 7.10 3.75 -22.54
N ALA A 120 7.50 2.51 -22.25
CA ALA A 120 8.66 2.24 -21.40
C ALA A 120 9.89 2.98 -21.94
N LEU A 121 10.63 3.63 -21.05
CA LEU A 121 11.85 4.33 -21.42
C LEU A 121 12.96 3.32 -21.72
N SER A 122 13.58 3.43 -22.89
CA SER A 122 14.81 2.71 -23.25
C SER A 122 16.09 3.57 -23.08
N GLY A 123 15.95 4.80 -22.56
CA GLY A 123 17.05 5.77 -22.48
C GLY A 123 16.66 7.06 -21.75
N ALA A 124 17.17 8.19 -22.23
CA ALA A 124 16.90 9.51 -21.65
C ALA A 124 15.41 9.92 -21.77
N VAL A 125 14.96 10.78 -20.87
CA VAL A 125 13.62 11.36 -20.91
C VAL A 125 13.52 12.32 -22.09
N ASP A 126 12.54 12.13 -22.97
CA ASP A 126 12.29 13.02 -24.09
C ASP A 126 11.64 14.33 -23.61
N GLN A 127 12.45 15.40 -23.53
CA GLN A 127 11.99 16.72 -23.14
C GLN A 127 11.06 17.36 -24.18
N GLY A 128 11.17 16.99 -25.46
CA GLY A 128 10.27 17.45 -26.51
C GLY A 128 8.86 16.88 -26.35
N LEU A 129 8.77 15.62 -25.95
CA LEU A 129 7.51 14.97 -25.58
C LEU A 129 6.83 15.67 -24.39
N LEU A 130 7.61 16.00 -23.35
CA LEU A 130 7.11 16.69 -22.16
C LEU A 130 6.75 18.16 -22.41
N ALA A 131 7.43 18.85 -23.34
CA ALA A 131 7.12 20.24 -23.66
C ALA A 131 5.68 20.41 -24.20
N GLY A 132 5.16 19.40 -24.91
CA GLY A 132 3.76 19.39 -25.37
C GLY A 132 2.74 18.98 -24.30
N ASN A 133 3.18 18.54 -23.13
CA ASN A 133 2.31 18.08 -22.05
C ASN A 133 1.89 19.24 -21.14
N ALA A 134 0.64 19.68 -21.28
CA ALA A 134 0.09 20.78 -20.48
C ALA A 134 0.09 20.51 -18.97
N LEU A 135 -0.08 19.24 -18.55
CA LEU A 135 -0.09 18.87 -17.13
C LEU A 135 1.31 18.85 -16.53
N TYR A 136 2.33 18.47 -17.31
CA TYR A 136 3.73 18.58 -16.89
C TYR A 136 4.12 20.02 -16.54
N GLN A 137 3.61 21.01 -17.29
CA GLN A 137 3.84 22.43 -16.97
C GLN A 137 3.24 22.85 -15.62
N MET A 138 2.26 22.11 -15.11
CA MET A 138 1.65 22.34 -13.81
C MET A 138 2.31 21.53 -12.69
N GLN A 139 3.20 20.57 -13.01
CA GLN A 139 3.94 19.76 -12.03
C GLN A 139 5.11 20.55 -11.43
N TRP A 140 4.82 21.61 -10.68
CA TRP A 140 5.83 22.48 -10.08
C TRP A 140 6.89 21.72 -9.27
N ALA A 141 6.50 20.67 -8.53
CA ALA A 141 7.40 19.91 -7.67
C ALA A 141 8.52 19.23 -8.45
N VAL A 142 8.24 18.78 -9.68
CA VAL A 142 9.24 18.16 -10.56
C VAL A 142 10.32 19.18 -10.97
N GLN A 143 9.92 20.43 -11.20
CA GLN A 143 10.82 21.53 -11.51
C GLN A 143 11.63 21.95 -10.28
N ASP A 144 10.97 22.04 -9.12
CA ASP A 144 11.56 22.55 -7.88
C ASP A 144 12.68 21.65 -7.35
N VAL A 145 12.53 20.32 -7.46
CA VAL A 145 13.59 19.36 -7.13
C VAL A 145 14.62 19.17 -8.27
N GLN A 146 14.51 19.96 -9.34
CA GLN A 146 15.43 19.96 -10.49
C GLN A 146 15.55 18.61 -11.20
N ALA A 147 14.48 17.82 -11.23
CA ALA A 147 14.47 16.54 -11.94
C ALA A 147 14.83 16.69 -13.45
N PRO A 148 14.34 17.72 -14.18
CA PRO A 148 14.73 17.93 -15.58
C PRO A 148 16.24 18.13 -15.77
N GLY A 149 16.92 18.75 -14.80
CA GLY A 149 18.38 18.89 -14.83
C GLY A 149 19.10 17.55 -14.76
N ALA A 150 18.59 16.59 -13.99
CA ALA A 150 19.12 15.22 -13.94
C ALA A 150 18.82 14.46 -15.24
N TRP A 151 17.60 14.59 -15.77
CA TRP A 151 17.20 13.96 -17.02
C TRP A 151 18.02 14.44 -18.22
N ASN A 152 18.34 15.73 -18.29
CA ASN A 152 19.20 16.31 -19.34
C ASN A 152 20.63 15.77 -19.31
N ARG A 153 21.07 15.22 -18.17
CA ARG A 153 22.34 14.50 -18.03
C ARG A 153 22.21 13.00 -18.28
N GLY A 154 21.03 12.52 -18.68
CA GLY A 154 20.73 11.11 -18.93
C GLY A 154 20.32 10.29 -17.71
N TYR A 155 20.12 10.91 -16.54
CA TYR A 155 19.74 10.19 -15.32
C TYR A 155 18.22 10.12 -15.16
N SER A 156 17.60 8.99 -15.52
CA SER A 156 16.15 8.76 -15.37
C SER A 156 15.78 7.87 -14.19
N GLY A 157 16.77 7.35 -13.44
CA GLY A 157 16.56 6.29 -12.44
C GLY A 157 16.65 4.87 -13.00
N ALA A 158 16.98 4.72 -14.30
CA ALA A 158 17.23 3.42 -14.90
C ALA A 158 18.24 2.57 -14.09
N GLY A 159 17.88 1.31 -13.85
CA GLY A 159 18.68 0.38 -13.04
C GLY A 159 18.47 0.50 -11.53
N VAL A 160 17.71 1.49 -11.05
CA VAL A 160 17.32 1.64 -9.64
C VAL A 160 15.99 0.94 -9.40
N ARG A 161 15.89 0.20 -8.30
CA ARG A 161 14.66 -0.43 -7.82
C ARG A 161 14.13 0.34 -6.61
N VAL A 162 12.84 0.67 -6.60
CA VAL A 162 12.19 1.42 -5.52
C VAL A 162 11.00 0.63 -5.02
N ALA A 163 11.05 0.20 -3.75
CA ALA A 163 9.93 -0.45 -3.10
C ALA A 163 8.94 0.60 -2.55
N ILE A 164 7.66 0.44 -2.89
CA ILE A 164 6.58 1.32 -2.43
C ILE A 164 5.75 0.56 -1.40
N LEU A 165 6.03 0.82 -0.12
CA LEU A 165 5.31 0.25 1.01
C LEU A 165 4.06 1.09 1.28
N ASP A 166 2.92 0.71 0.71
CA ASP A 166 1.71 1.55 0.71
C ASP A 166 0.42 0.71 0.56
N SER A 167 -0.68 1.30 0.07
CA SER A 167 -1.98 0.66 -0.16
C SER A 167 -2.04 -0.29 -1.36
N GLY A 168 -0.90 -0.51 -2.04
CA GLY A 168 -0.81 -1.18 -3.34
C GLY A 168 -0.84 -0.20 -4.51
N ILE A 169 -0.68 -0.73 -5.72
CA ILE A 169 -0.60 0.05 -6.97
C ILE A 169 -1.64 -0.49 -7.97
N ASP A 170 -2.25 0.39 -8.76
CA ASP A 170 -3.02 0.03 -9.96
C ASP A 170 -2.05 -0.53 -11.01
N CYS A 171 -1.92 -1.85 -11.00
CA CYS A 171 -1.04 -2.59 -11.90
C CYS A 171 -1.46 -2.50 -13.37
N GLY A 172 -2.69 -2.07 -13.67
CA GLY A 172 -3.18 -1.85 -15.03
C GLY A 172 -2.90 -0.44 -15.55
N ASN A 173 -2.40 0.47 -14.70
CA ASN A 173 -2.16 1.85 -15.07
C ASN A 173 -1.06 1.95 -16.14
N ALA A 174 -1.40 2.47 -17.32
CA ALA A 174 -0.49 2.52 -18.47
C ALA A 174 0.77 3.38 -18.23
N TRP A 175 0.76 4.32 -17.27
CA TRP A 175 1.93 5.12 -16.90
C TRP A 175 2.84 4.42 -15.89
N LEU A 176 2.41 3.32 -15.26
CA LEU A 176 3.16 2.62 -14.21
C LEU A 176 3.48 1.17 -14.56
N ALA A 177 2.55 0.45 -15.18
CA ALA A 177 2.63 -0.98 -15.44
C ALA A 177 3.96 -1.41 -16.10
N PRO A 178 4.52 -0.67 -17.08
CA PRO A 178 5.80 -1.07 -17.68
C PRO A 178 7.01 -0.96 -16.74
N ASN A 179 6.90 -0.18 -15.66
CA ASN A 179 7.94 -0.01 -14.65
C ASN A 179 7.78 -0.98 -13.45
N ILE A 180 6.71 -1.79 -13.38
CA ILE A 180 6.46 -2.68 -12.23
C ILE A 180 7.22 -4.01 -12.38
N ASP A 181 8.00 -4.36 -11.37
CA ASP A 181 8.57 -5.69 -11.18
C ASP A 181 7.60 -6.57 -10.38
N PHE A 182 6.73 -7.27 -11.11
CA PHE A 182 5.74 -8.18 -10.53
C PHE A 182 6.38 -9.39 -9.83
N ALA A 183 7.59 -9.79 -10.20
CA ALA A 183 8.25 -10.94 -9.58
C ALA A 183 8.75 -10.62 -8.16
N ALA A 184 9.00 -9.35 -7.87
CA ALA A 184 9.41 -8.89 -6.55
C ALA A 184 8.29 -8.25 -5.73
N ALA A 185 7.11 -8.04 -6.32
CA ALA A 185 5.98 -7.42 -5.64
C ALA A 185 5.38 -8.35 -4.57
N ALA A 186 4.85 -7.77 -3.50
CA ALA A 186 4.29 -8.53 -2.38
C ALA A 186 3.09 -7.82 -1.74
N SER A 187 2.16 -8.59 -1.19
CA SER A 187 1.13 -8.08 -0.30
C SER A 187 1.30 -8.71 1.07
N LEU A 188 1.36 -7.87 2.08
CA LEU A 188 1.46 -8.25 3.49
C LEU A 188 0.11 -8.03 4.22
N VAL A 189 -0.90 -7.55 3.49
CA VAL A 189 -2.27 -7.40 3.97
C VAL A 189 -3.03 -8.71 3.79
N PRO A 190 -3.52 -9.35 4.88
CA PRO A 190 -4.25 -10.61 4.78
C PRO A 190 -5.48 -10.51 3.86
N GLY A 191 -5.59 -11.45 2.91
CA GLY A 191 -6.73 -11.52 2.01
C GLY A 191 -6.70 -10.55 0.83
N GLU A 192 -5.70 -9.67 0.73
CA GLU A 192 -5.56 -8.70 -0.36
C GLU A 192 -4.36 -9.01 -1.26
N GLY A 193 -4.54 -8.87 -2.58
CA GLY A 193 -3.47 -8.96 -3.56
C GLY A 193 -2.67 -7.66 -3.67
N VAL A 194 -1.53 -7.71 -4.37
CA VAL A 194 -0.65 -6.55 -4.62
C VAL A 194 -1.39 -5.42 -5.35
N CYS A 195 -2.15 -5.81 -6.38
CA CYS A 195 -2.82 -4.90 -7.28
C CYS A 195 -4.17 -4.49 -6.71
N VAL A 196 -4.38 -3.18 -6.63
CA VAL A 196 -5.64 -2.56 -6.22
C VAL A 196 -6.65 -2.54 -7.36
N GLN A 197 -7.93 -2.38 -7.03
CA GLN A 197 -8.98 -2.17 -8.03
C GLN A 197 -9.10 -0.67 -8.40
N PRO A 198 -8.97 -0.30 -9.69
CA PRO A 198 -9.09 1.09 -10.11
C PRO A 198 -10.50 1.64 -9.85
N GLY A 199 -10.58 2.87 -9.33
CA GLY A 199 -11.82 3.66 -9.31
C GLY A 199 -12.85 3.29 -8.23
N PHE A 200 -12.61 2.26 -7.43
CA PHE A 200 -13.54 1.85 -6.35
C PHE A 200 -13.19 2.44 -4.98
N TYR A 201 -11.90 2.50 -4.64
CA TYR A 201 -11.42 2.97 -3.34
C TYR A 201 -10.31 4.00 -3.50
N PHE A 202 -10.05 4.75 -2.43
CA PHE A 202 -8.90 5.64 -2.35
C PHE A 202 -7.60 4.84 -2.52
N ASN A 203 -6.74 5.30 -3.42
CA ASN A 203 -5.56 4.54 -3.84
C ASN A 203 -4.31 5.42 -3.75
N HIS A 204 -3.81 5.51 -2.51
CA HIS A 204 -2.65 6.32 -2.15
C HIS A 204 -1.37 5.82 -2.83
N GLY A 205 -1.13 4.50 -2.80
CA GLY A 205 0.09 3.91 -3.34
C GLY A 205 0.26 4.13 -4.85
N THR A 206 -0.82 4.16 -5.63
CA THR A 206 -0.74 4.50 -7.07
C THR A 206 -0.33 5.95 -7.28
N HIS A 207 -0.84 6.87 -6.46
CA HIS A 207 -0.45 8.27 -6.53
C HIS A 207 1.02 8.45 -6.14
N VAL A 208 1.46 7.81 -5.06
CA VAL A 208 2.87 7.79 -4.62
C VAL A 208 3.78 7.22 -5.73
N ALA A 209 3.40 6.08 -6.31
CA ALA A 209 4.14 5.47 -7.41
C ALA A 209 4.21 6.39 -8.65
N GLY A 210 3.15 7.14 -8.94
CA GLY A 210 3.12 8.15 -10.00
C GLY A 210 4.15 9.26 -9.79
N ILE A 211 4.27 9.78 -8.56
CA ILE A 211 5.29 10.77 -8.22
C ILE A 211 6.70 10.20 -8.44
N VAL A 212 6.91 8.93 -8.10
CA VAL A 212 8.23 8.29 -8.21
C VAL A 212 8.59 8.02 -9.67
N ALA A 213 7.76 7.27 -10.41
CA ALA A 213 8.17 6.69 -11.69
C ALA A 213 7.07 6.61 -12.75
N ALA A 214 6.11 7.54 -12.77
CA ALA A 214 5.22 7.66 -13.93
C ALA A 214 6.04 7.91 -15.21
N LEU A 215 5.74 7.15 -16.27
CA LEU A 215 6.40 7.27 -17.57
C LEU A 215 6.13 8.65 -18.20
N PRO A 216 7.10 9.23 -18.93
CA PRO A 216 6.88 10.46 -19.65
C PRO A 216 5.91 10.22 -20.82
N SER A 217 5.03 11.18 -21.04
CA SER A 217 4.04 11.16 -22.10
C SER A 217 3.69 12.60 -22.49
N SER A 218 3.07 12.77 -23.66
CA SER A 218 2.49 14.04 -24.11
C SER A 218 1.27 14.47 -23.29
N PHE A 219 0.80 13.62 -22.37
CA PHE A 219 -0.27 13.92 -21.43
C PHE A 219 -0.07 13.20 -20.09
N GLY A 220 -0.65 13.75 -19.03
CA GLY A 220 -0.58 13.19 -17.68
C GLY A 220 0.60 13.73 -16.91
N SER A 221 0.96 13.04 -15.84
CA SER A 221 2.16 13.35 -15.06
C SER A 221 3.37 12.54 -15.50
N VAL A 222 4.55 13.07 -15.21
CA VAL A 222 5.82 12.33 -15.22
C VAL A 222 6.36 12.21 -13.79
N GLY A 223 6.96 11.06 -13.46
CA GLY A 223 7.61 10.83 -12.18
C GLY A 223 9.00 11.46 -12.10
N ILE A 224 9.55 11.59 -10.89
CA ILE A 224 10.91 12.12 -10.67
C ILE A 224 11.99 11.22 -11.28
N ALA A 225 11.82 9.91 -11.15
CA ALA A 225 12.71 8.87 -11.66
C ALA A 225 11.92 7.95 -12.61
N PRO A 226 11.54 8.43 -13.81
CA PRO A 226 10.61 7.73 -14.68
C PRO A 226 11.16 6.43 -15.28
N GLY A 227 12.46 6.16 -15.17
CA GLY A 227 13.09 4.91 -15.57
C GLY A 227 13.34 3.93 -14.41
N ALA A 228 12.94 4.27 -13.18
CA ALA A 228 13.10 3.37 -12.04
C ALA A 228 12.12 2.20 -12.10
N THR A 229 12.57 1.03 -11.62
CA THR A 229 11.72 -0.14 -11.42
C THR A 229 10.97 -0.02 -10.11
N LEU A 230 9.64 -0.10 -10.15
CA LEU A 230 8.77 -0.09 -9.00
C LEU A 230 8.55 -1.51 -8.46
N ILE A 231 8.64 -1.66 -7.14
CA ILE A 231 8.27 -2.88 -6.42
C ILE A 231 7.11 -2.52 -5.47
N PRO A 232 5.86 -2.77 -5.86
CA PRO A 232 4.74 -2.57 -4.94
C PRO A 232 4.83 -3.57 -3.78
N VAL A 233 4.83 -3.04 -2.55
CA VAL A 233 4.74 -3.82 -1.31
C VAL A 233 3.50 -3.32 -0.56
N LYS A 234 2.40 -4.04 -0.69
CA LYS A 234 1.13 -3.63 -0.08
C LYS A 234 1.13 -3.92 1.41
N VAL A 235 1.08 -2.88 2.23
CA VAL A 235 1.09 -2.94 3.70
C VAL A 235 -0.08 -2.20 4.33
N LEU A 236 -0.92 -1.55 3.51
CA LEU A 236 -2.17 -0.92 3.91
C LEU A 236 -3.31 -1.52 3.07
N SER A 237 -4.44 -1.79 3.70
CA SER A 237 -5.64 -2.26 3.02
C SER A 237 -6.20 -1.19 2.10
N GLU A 238 -6.61 -1.55 0.89
CA GLU A 238 -7.28 -0.59 -0.02
C GLU A 238 -8.70 -0.25 0.45
N TYR A 239 -9.33 -1.15 1.21
CA TYR A 239 -10.70 -0.97 1.69
C TYR A 239 -10.79 -0.03 2.89
N THR A 240 -9.78 -0.07 3.76
CA THR A 240 -9.80 0.64 5.05
C THR A 240 -8.70 1.70 5.17
N GLY A 241 -7.77 1.78 4.22
CA GLY A 241 -6.57 2.63 4.30
C GLY A 241 -5.65 2.27 5.46
N SER A 242 -5.86 1.11 6.11
CA SER A 242 -5.24 0.76 7.37
C SER A 242 -4.30 -0.44 7.27
N GLY A 243 -3.25 -0.46 8.09
CA GLY A 243 -2.35 -1.60 8.17
C GLY A 243 -1.65 -1.72 9.51
N ALA A 244 -1.40 -2.95 9.94
CA ALA A 244 -0.69 -3.24 11.16
C ALA A 244 0.81 -2.93 11.01
N PHE A 245 1.48 -2.51 12.08
CA PHE A 245 2.91 -2.25 12.04
C PHE A 245 3.70 -3.51 11.66
N SER A 246 3.24 -4.68 12.11
CA SER A 246 3.81 -5.96 11.69
C SER A 246 3.86 -6.15 10.17
N TRP A 247 2.89 -5.63 9.42
CA TRP A 247 2.86 -5.73 7.96
C TRP A 247 3.93 -4.83 7.31
N VAL A 248 4.27 -3.72 7.95
CA VAL A 248 5.35 -2.83 7.48
C VAL A 248 6.73 -3.47 7.73
N LEU A 249 6.87 -4.27 8.79
CA LEU A 249 8.13 -4.90 9.17
C LEU A 249 8.57 -6.03 8.22
N GLY A 250 7.64 -6.60 7.45
CA GLY A 250 7.92 -7.65 6.46
C GLY A 250 7.20 -8.94 6.73
#